data_AF-A0A355RBC8-F1
#
_entry.id   AF-A0A355RBC8-F1
#
_cell.length_a   1.000
_cell.length_b   1.000
_cell.length_c   1.000
_cell.angle_alpha   90.00
_cell.angle_beta   90.00
_cell.angle_gamma   90.00
#
_symmetry.space_group_name_H-M   'P 1'
#
loop_
_entity.id
_entity.type
_entity.pdbx_description
1 polymer ?
#
loop_
_entity_poly.entity_id
_entity_poly.type
_entity_poly.pdbx_seq_one_letter_code
_entity_poly.pdbx_strand_id
1 'polypeptide(L)'
;FRKPNYTLGFRNTDHLVNKSNWDIKLTKTGFTNEAGHCLVLLTRMDNRPVAMVILDAFGKYTHFADASRMRQWLETGSAKPAPAVAMQYKADRQNKGRLAAE
;
A
#
# COMPACT_ATOMS: atom_id res chain seq x y z
N PHE A 1 14.94 27.56 -20.48
CA PHE A 1 14.18 26.93 -19.39
C PHE A 1 14.58 27.46 -18.00
N ARG A 2 14.48 28.77 -17.71
CA ARG A 2 14.97 29.28 -16.40
C ARG A 2 13.92 29.74 -15.41
N LYS A 3 12.72 30.19 -15.81
CA LYS A 3 11.62 30.53 -14.88
C LYS A 3 10.28 30.42 -15.61
N PRO A 4 9.48 29.37 -15.39
CA PRO A 4 8.10 29.38 -15.86
C PRO A 4 7.29 30.45 -15.10
N ASN A 5 6.36 31.13 -15.78
CA ASN A 5 5.47 32.14 -15.19
C ASN A 5 4.33 31.52 -14.33
N TYR A 6 4.48 30.27 -13.86
CA TYR A 6 3.48 29.55 -13.08
C TYR A 6 4.09 28.90 -11.83
N THR A 7 3.28 28.76 -10.79
CA THR A 7 3.61 28.00 -9.58
C THR A 7 3.18 26.56 -9.75
N LEU A 8 4.10 25.61 -9.55
CA LEU A 8 3.79 24.18 -9.58
C LEU A 8 3.47 23.69 -8.16
N GLY A 9 2.24 23.23 -7.96
CA GLY A 9 1.82 22.59 -6.72
C GLY A 9 2.24 21.13 -6.68
N PHE A 10 2.94 20.72 -5.62
CA PHE A 10 3.30 19.33 -5.37
C PHE A 10 2.46 18.77 -4.22
N ARG A 11 2.07 17.50 -4.34
CA ARG A 11 1.31 16.78 -3.31
C ARG A 11 1.93 15.41 -3.10
N ASN A 12 1.77 14.88 -1.89
CA ASN A 12 2.14 13.51 -1.58
C ASN A 12 1.23 12.54 -2.36
N THR A 13 1.81 11.47 -2.89
CA THR A 13 1.10 10.40 -3.59
C THR A 13 0.35 9.48 -2.63
N ASP A 14 0.79 9.41 -1.37
CA ASP A 14 0.07 8.75 -0.31
C ASP A 14 -1.01 9.67 0.26
N HIS A 15 -2.27 9.31 0.05
CA HIS A 15 -3.41 10.09 0.56
C HIS A 15 -3.70 9.83 2.04
N LEU A 16 -3.08 8.81 2.66
CA LEU A 16 -3.23 8.51 4.09
C LEU A 16 -2.60 9.59 4.97
N VAL A 17 -1.62 10.36 4.45
CA VAL A 17 -1.01 11.47 5.20
C VAL A 17 -2.00 12.58 5.57
N ASN A 18 -3.12 12.69 4.84
CA ASN A 18 -4.18 13.67 5.10
C ASN A 18 -5.26 13.14 6.04
N LYS A 19 -5.14 11.89 6.52
CA LYS A 19 -6.12 11.25 7.39
C LYS A 19 -5.69 11.39 8.85
N SER A 20 -6.49 12.09 9.65
CA SER A 20 -6.19 12.36 11.07
C SER A 20 -6.02 11.12 11.93
N ASN A 21 -6.60 9.99 11.52
CA ASN A 21 -6.45 8.74 12.25
C ASN A 21 -5.09 8.08 12.01
N TRP A 22 -4.26 8.51 11.04
CA TRP A 22 -2.96 7.90 10.74
C TRP A 22 -1.80 8.74 11.31
N ASP A 23 -0.94 8.13 12.13
CA ASP A 23 0.31 8.75 12.61
C ASP A 23 1.51 8.25 11.79
N ILE A 24 1.65 8.78 10.57
CA ILE A 24 2.68 8.39 9.61
C ILE A 24 3.95 9.21 9.85
N LYS A 25 5.06 8.53 10.14
CA LYS A 25 6.40 9.11 10.27
C LYS A 25 7.19 9.08 8.96
N LEU A 26 6.95 8.05 8.13
CA LEU A 26 7.55 7.90 6.81
C LEU A 26 6.57 7.21 5.88
N THR A 27 6.51 7.65 4.62
CA THR A 27 5.75 6.97 3.57
C THR A 27 6.48 7.00 2.24
N LYS A 28 6.36 5.91 1.49
CA LYS A 28 6.73 5.85 0.08
C LYS A 28 5.77 4.97 -0.69
N THR A 29 5.21 5.51 -1.78
CA THR A 29 4.45 4.72 -2.77
C THR A 29 5.30 4.41 -4.00
N GLY A 30 5.01 3.30 -4.67
CA GLY A 30 5.62 2.92 -5.94
C GLY A 30 4.63 2.20 -6.84
N PHE A 31 4.88 2.22 -8.14
CA PHE A 31 4.14 1.44 -9.12
C PHE A 31 5.05 1.02 -10.26
N THR A 32 4.95 -0.24 -10.67
CA THR A 32 5.51 -0.78 -11.92
C THR A 32 4.48 -1.73 -12.53
N ASN A 33 4.54 -1.95 -13.85
CA ASN A 33 3.59 -2.86 -14.50
C ASN A 33 3.79 -4.31 -14.06
N GLU A 34 5.04 -4.67 -13.74
CA GLU A 34 5.47 -6.02 -13.42
C GLU A 34 5.21 -6.40 -11.95
N ALA A 35 5.29 -5.42 -11.05
CA ALA A 35 5.13 -5.61 -9.60
C ALA A 35 3.92 -4.85 -9.01
N GLY A 36 3.02 -4.33 -9.84
CA GLY A 36 1.84 -3.60 -9.40
C GLY A 36 2.15 -2.40 -8.50
N HIS A 37 1.27 -2.14 -7.53
CA HIS A 37 1.44 -1.05 -6.58
C HIS A 37 2.17 -1.48 -5.31
N CYS A 38 3.01 -0.60 -4.79
CA CYS A 38 3.80 -0.80 -3.59
C CYS A 38 3.60 0.35 -2.59
N LEU A 39 3.67 0.04 -1.30
CA LEU A 39 3.56 1.00 -0.21
C LEU A 39 4.49 0.61 0.94
N VAL A 40 5.29 1.57 1.40
CA VAL A 40 6.10 1.45 2.61
C VAL A 40 5.66 2.53 3.59
N LEU A 41 5.38 2.15 4.83
CA LEU A 41 4.96 3.05 5.90
C LEU A 41 5.78 2.79 7.16
N LEU A 42 6.19 3.87 7.84
CA LEU A 42 6.53 3.85 9.26
C LEU A 42 5.43 4.62 9.97
N THR A 43 4.68 3.95 10.84
CA THR A 43 3.49 4.53 11.49
C THR A 43 3.33 3.99 12.90
N ARG A 44 2.57 4.69 13.74
CA ARG A 44 2.15 4.17 15.04
C ARG A 44 0.78 3.50 14.91
N MET A 45 0.65 2.27 15.41
CA MET A 45 -0.61 1.51 15.46
C MET A 45 -0.71 0.87 16.84
N ASP A 46 -1.86 1.00 17.50
CA ASP A 46 -2.05 0.50 18.87
C ASP A 46 -0.89 0.86 19.82
N ASN A 47 -0.53 2.15 19.82
CA ASN A 47 0.55 2.71 20.64
C ASN A 47 1.96 2.14 20.38
N ARG A 48 2.15 1.34 19.31
CA ARG A 48 3.43 0.72 18.93
C ARG A 48 3.95 1.27 17.60
N PRO A 49 5.28 1.51 17.46
CA PRO A 49 5.86 1.83 16.17
C PRO A 49 5.88 0.59 15.27
N VAL A 50 5.36 0.71 14.05
CA VAL A 50 5.24 -0.37 13.08
C VAL A 50 5.83 0.07 11.75
N ALA A 51 6.75 -0.72 11.21
CA ALA A 51 7.16 -0.64 9.82
C ALA A 51 6.32 -1.62 9.00
N MET A 52 5.66 -1.12 7.95
CA MET A 52 4.78 -1.88 7.08
C MET A 52 5.27 -1.78 5.65
N VAL A 53 5.38 -2.92 4.96
CA VAL A 53 5.81 -3.02 3.57
C VAL A 53 4.79 -3.87 2.82
N ILE A 54 4.19 -3.30 1.78
CA ILE A 54 3.20 -3.95 0.91
C ILE A 54 3.74 -3.87 -0.52
N LEU A 55 3.82 -5.04 -1.17
CA LEU A 55 4.35 -5.22 -2.52
C LEU A 55 3.35 -6.02 -3.36
N ASP A 56 3.45 -5.92 -4.69
CA ASP A 56 2.63 -6.69 -5.64
C ASP A 56 1.12 -6.51 -5.48
N ALA A 57 0.68 -5.31 -5.10
CA ALA A 57 -0.75 -5.01 -4.99
C ALA A 57 -1.35 -4.74 -6.37
N PHE A 58 -2.20 -5.66 -6.85
CA PHE A 58 -2.80 -5.60 -8.19
C PHE A 58 -3.69 -4.37 -8.42
N GLY A 59 -4.63 -4.10 -7.51
CA GLY A 59 -5.61 -3.04 -7.69
C GLY A 59 -5.04 -1.65 -7.37
N LYS A 60 -5.55 -0.63 -8.07
CA LYS A 60 -5.14 0.79 -7.93
C LYS A 60 -5.08 1.28 -6.48
N TYR A 61 -5.97 0.80 -5.62
CA TYR A 61 -6.03 1.19 -4.21
C TYR A 61 -5.77 0.02 -3.25
N THR A 62 -5.35 -1.14 -3.76
CA THR A 62 -5.20 -2.35 -2.96
C THR A 62 -4.16 -2.17 -1.86
N HIS A 63 -3.01 -1.54 -2.15
CA HIS A 63 -1.97 -1.24 -1.17
C HIS A 63 -2.45 -0.38 0.00
N PHE A 64 -3.30 0.63 -0.24
CA PHE A 64 -3.89 1.45 0.82
C PHE A 64 -4.96 0.69 1.61
N ALA A 65 -5.76 -0.13 0.91
CA ALA A 65 -6.77 -0.96 1.55
C ALA A 65 -6.13 -2.03 2.44
N ASP A 66 -5.04 -2.65 1.99
CA ASP A 66 -4.26 -3.61 2.78
C ASP A 66 -3.63 -2.95 4.00
N ALA A 67 -3.06 -1.76 3.86
CA ALA A 67 -2.55 -1.01 5.02
C ALA A 67 -3.65 -0.77 6.07
N SER A 68 -4.85 -0.41 5.61
CA SER A 68 -6.01 -0.20 6.48
C SER A 68 -6.50 -1.51 7.12
N ARG A 69 -6.50 -2.63 6.39
CA ARG A 69 -6.84 -3.97 6.92
C ARG A 69 -5.84 -4.44 7.97
N MET A 70 -4.54 -4.29 7.70
CA MET A 70 -3.47 -4.66 8.63
C MET A 70 -3.54 -3.85 9.90
N ARG A 71 -3.79 -2.54 9.79
CA ARG A 71 -4.03 -1.68 10.95
C ARG A 71 -5.23 -2.16 11.77
N GLN A 72 -6.37 -2.39 11.12
CA GLN A 72 -7.58 -2.85 11.81
C GLN A 72 -7.32 -4.18 12.54
N TRP A 73 -6.62 -5.11 11.89
CA TRP A 73 -6.24 -6.38 12.49
C TRP A 73 -5.32 -6.20 13.70
N LEU A 74 -4.32 -5.31 13.61
CA LEU A 74 -3.42 -5.00 14.73
C LEU A 74 -4.11 -4.32 15.91
N GLU A 75 -5.10 -3.46 15.65
CA GLU A 75 -5.83 -2.71 16.69
C GLU A 75 -6.99 -3.51 17.31
N THR A 76 -7.63 -4.41 16.56
CA THR A 76 -8.88 -5.08 16.98
C THR A 76 -8.81 -6.61 17.01
N GLY A 77 -7.73 -7.21 16.49
CA GLY A 77 -7.63 -8.66 16.27
C GLY A 77 -8.50 -9.19 15.11
N SER A 78 -9.34 -8.36 14.50
CA SER A 78 -10.27 -8.76 13.44
C SER A 78 -9.84 -8.20 12.08
N ALA A 79 -9.69 -9.07 11.09
CA ALA A 79 -9.38 -8.69 9.71
C ALA A 79 -10.63 -8.78 8.82
N LYS A 80 -10.84 -7.78 7.97
CA LYS A 80 -11.83 -7.86 6.89
C LYS A 80 -11.27 -8.71 5.74
N PRO A 81 -12.08 -9.57 5.11
CA PRO A 81 -11.63 -10.33 3.95
C PRO A 81 -11.23 -9.41 2.80
N ALA A 82 -10.17 -9.79 2.09
CA ALA A 82 -9.80 -9.14 0.84
C ALA A 82 -10.85 -9.44 -0.24
N PRO A 83 -11.05 -8.55 -1.22
CA PRO A 83 -12.00 -8.78 -2.30
C PRO A 83 -11.59 -10.00 -3.15
N ALA A 84 -12.57 -10.73 -3.70
CA ALA A 84 -12.33 -11.95 -4.46
C ALA A 84 -11.33 -11.78 -5.60
N VAL A 85 -11.36 -10.64 -6.31
CA VAL A 85 -10.42 -10.33 -7.40
C VAL A 85 -8.96 -10.25 -6.93
N ALA A 86 -8.70 -9.76 -5.72
CA ALA A 86 -7.35 -9.72 -5.15
C ALA A 86 -6.89 -11.13 -4.75
N MET A 87 -7.82 -11.97 -4.28
CA MET A 87 -7.54 -13.36 -3.94
C MET A 87 -7.25 -14.20 -5.19
N GLN A 88 -8.00 -13.99 -6.27
CA GLN A 88 -7.77 -14.62 -7.57
C GLN A 88 -6.40 -14.24 -8.12
N TYR A 89 -6.07 -12.94 -8.16
CA TYR A 89 -4.76 -12.47 -8.60
C TYR A 89 -3.60 -13.14 -7.82
N LYS A 90 -3.74 -13.25 -6.50
CA LYS A 90 -2.76 -13.93 -5.65
C LYS A 90 -2.61 -15.41 -6.03
N ALA A 91 -3.72 -16.12 -6.25
CA ALA A 91 -3.70 -17.53 -6.65
C ALA A 91 -3.01 -17.72 -8.02
N ASP A 92 -3.32 -16.87 -8.99
CA ASP A 92 -2.73 -16.92 -10.33
C ASP A 92 -1.22 -16.66 -10.29
N ARG A 93 -0.78 -15.66 -9.52
CA ARG A 93 0.65 -15.35 -9.32
C ARG A 93 1.40 -16.50 -8.66
N GLN A 94 0.81 -17.12 -7.64
CA GLN A 94 1.40 -18.29 -6.96
C GLN A 94 1.51 -19.49 -7.90
N ASN A 95 0.47 -19.76 -8.68
CA ASN A 95 0.48 -20.85 -9.67
C ASN A 95 1.56 -20.63 -10.73
N LYS A 96 1.66 -19.40 -11.26
CA LYS A 96 2.69 -19.03 -12.24
C LYS A 96 4.10 -19.13 -11.67
N GLY A 97 4.31 -18.71 -10.43
CA GLY A 97 5.60 -18.81 -9.74
C GLY A 97 6.03 -20.26 -9.52
N ARG A 98 5.08 -21.15 -9.19
CA ARG A 98 5.34 -22.59 -9.05
C ARG A 98 5.76 -23.23 -10.38
N LEU A 99 5.02 -22.95 -11.46
CA LEU A 99 5.32 -23.48 -12.79
C LEU A 99 6.66 -22.97 -13.36
N ALA A 100 7.12 -21.79 -12.94
CA ALA A 100 8.41 -21.24 -13.35
C ALA A 100 9.60 -21.78 -12.54
N ALA A 101 9.34 -22.48 -11.43
CA ALA A 101 10.36 -23.05 -10.55
C ALA A 101 10.58 -24.56 -10.81
N GLU A 102 9.77 -25.16 -11.68
CA GLU A 102 9.92 -26.51 -12.24
C GLU A 102 10.69 -26.46 -13.57
#